data_AF-A0A2V6YNR2-F1
#
_entry.id   AF-A0A2V6YNR2-F1
#
_cell.length_a   1.000
_cell.length_b   1.000
_cell.length_c   1.000
_cell.angle_alpha   90.00
_cell.angle_beta   90.00
_cell.angle_gamma   90.00
#
_symmetry.space_group_name_H-M   'P 1'
#
loop_
_entity.id
_entity.type
_entity.pdbx_description
1 polymer ?
#
loop_
_entity_poly.entity_id
_entity_poly.type
_entity_poly.pdbx_seq_one_letter_code
_entity_poly.pdbx_strand_id
1 'polypeptide(L)'
;MAAVSVKLGNIGSHWTTACKQAVSDLNSLFRRKGIRVTLAVNGAGPTISVRTDPSIGGTAVHGKTSAETDGAGKLLRADVRLPVKLTISAPKGIRDAGTGMAEVIAAHEFVHALGHEPHNSHLMAQTWNKVLGDRAAGDKLQAGALAMPPLELSDESVDMLKGIWT
;
A
#
# COMPACT_ATOMS: atom_id res chain seq x y z
N MET A 1 20.91 -1.65 -4.64
CA MET A 1 19.48 -1.42 -4.36
C MET A 1 18.79 -2.72 -4.65
N ALA A 2 18.15 -3.32 -3.65
CA ALA A 2 17.46 -4.60 -3.81
C ALA A 2 16.21 -4.41 -4.69
N ALA A 3 15.88 -5.41 -5.49
CA ALA A 3 14.69 -5.39 -6.35
C ALA A 3 13.66 -6.40 -5.83
N VAL A 4 12.41 -5.98 -5.79
CA VAL A 4 11.25 -6.79 -5.41
C VAL A 4 10.20 -6.72 -6.52
N SER A 5 9.70 -7.88 -6.91
CA SER A 5 8.70 -8.04 -7.97
C SER A 5 7.29 -7.96 -7.40
N VAL A 6 6.47 -7.05 -7.91
CA VAL A 6 5.02 -6.98 -7.60
C VAL A 6 4.24 -7.64 -8.72
N LYS A 7 3.67 -8.82 -8.46
CA LYS A 7 2.88 -9.59 -9.43
C LYS A 7 1.40 -9.34 -9.20
N LEU A 8 0.77 -8.63 -10.14
CA LEU A 8 -0.65 -8.32 -10.09
C LEU A 8 -1.45 -9.47 -10.69
N GLY A 9 -2.27 -10.13 -9.89
CA GLY A 9 -3.26 -11.11 -10.37
C GLY A 9 -4.43 -10.42 -11.10
N ASN A 10 -5.49 -11.18 -11.35
CA ASN A 10 -6.73 -10.62 -11.88
C ASN A 10 -7.50 -9.84 -10.79
N ILE A 11 -7.07 -8.60 -10.53
CA ILE A 11 -7.59 -7.72 -9.46
C ILE A 11 -8.48 -6.60 -9.97
N GLY A 12 -8.79 -6.59 -11.27
CA GLY A 12 -9.55 -5.52 -11.92
C GLY A 12 -8.72 -4.27 -12.23
N SER A 13 -9.23 -3.44 -13.13
CA SER A 13 -8.51 -2.25 -13.66
C SER A 13 -8.26 -1.19 -12.58
N HIS A 14 -9.20 -1.03 -11.63
CA HIS A 14 -9.11 -0.06 -10.55
C HIS A 14 -7.89 -0.36 -9.64
N TRP A 15 -7.81 -1.58 -9.10
CA TRP A 15 -6.66 -2.00 -8.30
C TRP A 15 -5.38 -2.12 -9.09
N THR A 16 -5.45 -2.57 -10.35
CA THR A 16 -4.25 -2.61 -11.22
C THR A 16 -3.64 -1.22 -11.36
N THR A 17 -4.47 -0.19 -11.54
CA THR A 17 -4.02 1.21 -11.64
C THR A 17 -3.44 1.68 -10.30
N ALA A 18 -4.16 1.44 -9.21
CA ALA A 18 -3.73 1.82 -7.86
C ALA A 18 -2.39 1.17 -7.45
N CYS A 19 -2.21 -0.13 -7.70
CA CYS A 19 -0.96 -0.83 -7.40
C CYS A 19 0.22 -0.32 -8.23
N LYS A 20 0.01 0.01 -9.52
CA LYS A 20 1.05 0.62 -10.35
C LYS A 20 1.46 2.00 -9.83
N GLN A 21 0.48 2.80 -9.42
CA GLN A 21 0.72 4.11 -8.82
C GLN A 21 1.47 3.98 -7.49
N ALA A 22 1.03 3.07 -6.61
CA ALA A 22 1.68 2.77 -5.34
C ALA A 22 3.15 2.35 -5.53
N VAL A 23 3.45 1.49 -6.50
CA VAL A 23 4.84 1.11 -6.84
C VAL A 23 5.66 2.33 -7.25
N SER A 24 5.12 3.21 -8.10
CA SER A 24 5.82 4.42 -8.55
C SER A 24 6.10 5.41 -7.41
N ASP A 25 5.09 5.66 -6.57
CA ASP A 25 5.17 6.66 -5.51
C ASP A 25 5.97 6.15 -4.31
N LEU A 26 5.89 4.86 -3.97
CA LEU A 26 6.78 4.23 -3.00
C LEU A 26 8.23 4.28 -3.47
N ASN A 27 8.54 3.93 -4.73
CA ASN A 27 9.91 4.03 -5.23
C ASN A 27 10.46 5.47 -5.15
N SER A 28 9.62 6.46 -5.46
CA SER A 28 9.98 7.87 -5.33
C SER A 28 10.22 8.25 -3.87
N LEU A 29 9.36 7.79 -2.95
CA LEU A 29 9.49 8.02 -1.51
C LEU A 29 10.75 7.33 -0.94
N PHE A 30 10.97 6.06 -1.26
CA PHE A 30 12.14 5.29 -0.85
C PHE A 30 13.44 5.93 -1.31
N ARG A 31 13.49 6.40 -2.57
CA ARG A 31 14.64 7.15 -3.08
C ARG A 31 14.88 8.44 -2.30
N ARG A 32 13.84 9.24 -2.04
CA ARG A 32 13.96 10.49 -1.25
C ARG A 32 14.41 10.24 0.19
N LYS A 33 13.94 9.15 0.80
CA LYS A 33 14.23 8.79 2.20
C LYS A 33 15.51 7.94 2.36
N GLY A 34 16.12 7.48 1.26
CA GLY A 34 17.34 6.67 1.26
C GLY A 34 17.14 5.20 1.65
N ILE A 35 15.94 4.64 1.43
CA ILE A 35 15.65 3.21 1.64
C ILE A 35 16.11 2.43 0.39
N ARG A 36 16.95 1.39 0.52
CA ARG A 36 17.63 0.76 -0.63
C ARG A 36 16.87 -0.43 -1.24
N VAL A 37 15.55 -0.30 -1.37
CA VAL A 37 14.69 -1.26 -2.09
C VAL A 37 13.91 -0.57 -3.20
N THR A 38 13.69 -1.30 -4.29
CA THR A 38 12.87 -0.87 -5.43
C THR A 38 11.84 -1.93 -5.75
N LEU A 39 10.61 -1.49 -5.94
CA LEU A 39 9.49 -2.29 -6.41
C LEU A 39 9.39 -2.21 -7.93
N ALA A 40 9.10 -3.32 -8.60
CA ALA A 40 8.83 -3.35 -10.02
C ALA A 40 7.64 -4.24 -10.33
N VAL A 41 6.66 -3.72 -11.06
CA VAL A 41 5.53 -4.55 -11.53
C VAL A 41 6.07 -5.58 -12.52
N ASN A 42 5.86 -6.87 -12.21
CA ASN A 42 6.39 -8.00 -12.97
C ASN A 42 7.92 -7.96 -13.17
N GLY A 43 8.66 -7.43 -12.19
CA GLY A 43 10.11 -7.43 -12.19
C GLY A 43 10.75 -8.75 -11.75
N ALA A 44 12.04 -8.71 -11.44
CA ALA A 44 12.81 -9.83 -10.88
C ALA A 44 12.97 -9.71 -9.35
N GLY A 45 13.37 -10.80 -8.69
CA GLY A 45 13.63 -10.86 -7.25
C GLY A 45 12.49 -11.50 -6.43
N PRO A 46 12.54 -11.37 -5.09
CA PRO A 46 11.46 -11.77 -4.19
C PRO A 46 10.12 -11.22 -4.66
N THR A 47 9.06 -12.01 -4.49
CA THR A 47 7.76 -11.71 -5.10
C THR A 47 6.72 -11.32 -4.07
N ILE A 48 6.05 -10.20 -4.32
CA ILE A 48 4.77 -9.82 -3.70
C ILE A 48 3.65 -10.20 -4.69
N SER A 49 2.88 -11.23 -4.36
CA SER A 49 1.72 -11.64 -5.17
C SER A 49 0.47 -10.89 -4.71
N VAL A 50 -0.24 -10.24 -5.62
CA VAL A 50 -1.40 -9.39 -5.29
C VAL A 50 -2.67 -10.00 -5.85
N ARG A 51 -3.67 -10.18 -4.98
CA ARG A 51 -5.02 -10.63 -5.36
C ARG A 51 -6.10 -9.86 -4.60
N THR A 52 -7.34 -9.93 -5.07
CA THR A 52 -8.49 -9.48 -4.27
C THR A 52 -9.05 -10.63 -3.43
N ASP A 53 -9.63 -10.30 -2.28
CA ASP A 53 -10.25 -11.26 -1.36
C ASP A 53 -11.67 -10.78 -0.99
N PRO A 54 -12.74 -11.52 -1.36
CA PRO A 54 -14.12 -11.14 -1.07
C PRO A 54 -14.46 -11.15 0.42
N SER A 55 -13.64 -11.77 1.28
CA SER A 55 -13.81 -11.71 2.73
C SER A 55 -13.40 -10.36 3.33
N ILE A 56 -12.71 -9.50 2.56
CA ILE A 56 -12.34 -8.16 2.99
C ILE A 56 -13.42 -7.20 2.49
N GLY A 57 -14.25 -6.73 3.42
CA GLY A 57 -15.36 -5.83 3.11
C GLY A 57 -14.88 -4.52 2.48
N GLY A 58 -15.65 -3.98 1.53
CA GLY A 58 -15.23 -2.77 0.80
C GLY A 58 -15.23 -1.47 1.59
N THR A 59 -15.70 -1.51 2.83
CA THR A 59 -15.52 -0.44 3.81
C THR A 59 -14.14 -0.47 4.46
N ALA A 60 -13.42 -1.59 4.39
CA ALA A 60 -12.09 -1.73 4.95
C ALA A 60 -11.12 -0.71 4.34
N VAL A 61 -10.25 -0.17 5.18
CA VAL A 61 -9.16 0.73 4.79
C VAL A 61 -7.81 0.01 4.85
N HIS A 62 -7.83 -1.33 4.89
CA HIS A 62 -6.68 -2.22 4.86
C HIS A 62 -6.97 -3.41 3.95
N GLY A 63 -5.91 -4.02 3.46
CA GLY A 63 -5.91 -5.38 2.95
C GLY A 63 -5.51 -6.37 4.04
N LYS A 64 -4.91 -7.48 3.60
CA LYS A 64 -4.21 -8.45 4.45
C LYS A 64 -2.92 -8.85 3.77
N THR A 65 -1.81 -8.70 4.48
CA THR A 65 -0.50 -9.13 4.01
C THR A 65 0.01 -10.30 4.85
N SER A 66 0.57 -11.29 4.19
CA SER A 66 1.40 -12.32 4.80
C SER A 66 2.74 -12.34 4.08
N ALA A 67 3.84 -12.23 4.82
CA ALA A 67 5.19 -12.23 4.29
C ALA A 67 6.03 -13.33 4.93
N GLU A 68 6.85 -13.97 4.11
CA GLU A 68 7.94 -14.84 4.51
C GLU A 68 9.24 -14.05 4.34
N THR A 69 10.02 -13.94 5.41
CA THR A 69 11.28 -13.20 5.44
C THR A 69 12.45 -14.10 5.82
N ASP A 70 13.66 -13.69 5.46
CA ASP A 70 14.88 -14.31 5.97
C ASP A 70 15.16 -13.90 7.44
N GLY A 71 16.24 -14.43 8.01
CA GLY A 71 16.66 -14.12 9.39
C GLY A 71 17.07 -12.65 9.62
N ALA A 72 17.21 -11.85 8.56
CA ALA A 72 17.47 -10.41 8.63
C ALA A 72 16.19 -9.57 8.36
N GLY A 73 15.03 -10.22 8.20
CA GLY A 73 13.76 -9.55 7.90
C GLY A 73 13.58 -9.16 6.44
N LYS A 74 14.50 -9.53 5.53
CA LYS A 74 14.34 -9.25 4.09
C LYS A 74 13.33 -10.20 3.48
N LEU A 75 12.53 -9.69 2.56
CA LEU A 75 11.46 -10.45 1.89
C LEU A 75 12.03 -11.63 1.09
N LEU A 76 11.43 -12.81 1.27
CA LEU A 76 11.56 -13.98 0.38
C LEU A 76 10.33 -14.09 -0.55
N ARG A 77 9.13 -14.02 0.03
CA ARG A 77 7.84 -14.00 -0.69
C ARG A 77 6.76 -13.34 0.17
N ALA A 78 5.81 -12.65 -0.45
CA ALA A 78 4.61 -12.18 0.21
C ALA A 78 3.36 -12.41 -0.64
N ASP A 79 2.23 -12.49 0.04
CA ASP A 79 0.89 -12.53 -0.52
C ASP A 79 0.08 -11.36 0.06
N VAL A 80 -0.33 -10.44 -0.81
CA VAL A 80 -1.15 -9.27 -0.49
C VAL A 80 -2.56 -9.51 -1.00
N ARG A 81 -3.53 -9.34 -0.11
CA ARG A 81 -4.96 -9.49 -0.39
C ARG A 81 -5.67 -8.16 -0.19
N LEU A 82 -6.23 -7.63 -1.27
CA LEU A 82 -6.95 -6.36 -1.30
C LEU A 82 -8.46 -6.59 -1.25
N PRO A 83 -9.26 -5.63 -0.78
CA PRO A 83 -10.70 -5.72 -0.90
C PRO A 83 -11.13 -5.83 -2.37
N VAL A 84 -12.20 -6.58 -2.67
CA VAL A 84 -12.73 -6.65 -4.05
C VAL A 84 -13.15 -5.27 -4.56
N LYS A 85 -13.63 -4.41 -3.66
CA LYS A 85 -14.11 -3.06 -3.98
C LYS A 85 -13.78 -2.12 -2.83
N LEU A 86 -13.50 -0.86 -3.11
CA LEU A 86 -13.35 0.18 -2.08
C LEU A 86 -14.46 1.22 -2.26
N THR A 87 -15.20 1.51 -1.19
CA THR A 87 -16.34 2.44 -1.24
C THR A 87 -16.21 3.58 -0.24
N ILE A 88 -16.92 4.67 -0.49
CA ILE A 88 -17.01 5.84 0.38
C ILE A 88 -18.45 6.38 0.39
N SER A 89 -18.90 6.85 1.56
CA SER A 89 -20.22 7.49 1.71
C SER A 89 -20.17 8.92 1.19
N ALA A 90 -21.08 9.28 0.28
CA ALA A 90 -21.24 10.63 -0.25
C ALA A 90 -22.69 11.12 -0.05
N PRO A 91 -22.98 12.44 -0.17
CA PRO A 91 -24.33 12.97 0.01
C PRO A 91 -25.41 12.32 -0.87
N LYS A 92 -25.03 11.84 -2.07
CA LYS A 92 -25.93 11.15 -3.02
C LYS A 92 -25.96 9.63 -2.84
N GLY A 93 -25.35 9.10 -1.77
CA GLY A 93 -25.25 7.67 -1.49
C GLY A 93 -23.82 7.14 -1.50
N ILE A 94 -23.68 5.82 -1.30
CA ILE A 94 -22.39 5.14 -1.34
C ILE A 94 -21.91 5.08 -2.79
N ARG A 95 -20.64 5.43 -3.02
CA ARG A 95 -19.98 5.30 -4.31
C ARG A 95 -18.62 4.63 -4.20
N ASP A 96 -18.07 4.29 -5.34
CA ASP A 96 -16.71 3.77 -5.47
C ASP A 96 -15.72 4.87 -5.07
N ALA A 97 -14.75 4.49 -4.26
CA ALA A 97 -13.66 5.37 -3.87
C ALA A 97 -12.73 5.64 -5.05
N GLY A 98 -12.06 6.79 -5.03
CA GLY A 98 -10.99 7.10 -5.98
C GLY A 98 -9.82 6.14 -5.94
N THR A 99 -9.11 6.04 -7.06
CA THR A 99 -7.86 5.26 -7.17
C THR A 99 -6.79 5.74 -6.19
N GLY A 100 -6.80 7.01 -5.76
CA GLY A 100 -5.87 7.52 -4.75
C GLY A 100 -6.04 6.88 -3.38
N MET A 101 -7.26 6.59 -2.94
CA MET A 101 -7.46 5.82 -1.70
C MET A 101 -6.99 4.38 -1.84
N ALA A 102 -7.29 3.75 -2.99
CA ALA A 102 -6.84 2.40 -3.29
C ALA A 102 -5.30 2.33 -3.36
N GLU A 103 -4.64 3.37 -3.88
CA GLU A 103 -3.18 3.49 -3.90
C GLU A 103 -2.60 3.46 -2.49
N VAL A 104 -3.15 4.24 -1.55
CA VAL A 104 -2.70 4.27 -0.15
C VAL A 104 -2.82 2.89 0.49
N ILE A 105 -3.95 2.18 0.28
CA ILE A 105 -4.13 0.82 0.80
C ILE A 105 -3.10 -0.13 0.20
N ALA A 106 -2.93 -0.12 -1.13
CA ALA A 106 -1.95 -0.98 -1.79
C ALA A 106 -0.53 -0.69 -1.31
N ALA A 107 -0.16 0.58 -1.16
CA ALA A 107 1.15 1.01 -0.69
C ALA A 107 1.40 0.56 0.76
N HIS A 108 0.41 0.67 1.64
CA HIS A 108 0.49 0.17 3.00
C HIS A 108 0.77 -1.33 3.05
N GLU A 109 -0.01 -2.12 2.31
CA GLU A 109 0.20 -3.58 2.23
C GLU A 109 1.56 -3.94 1.62
N PHE A 110 2.06 -3.16 0.66
CA PHE A 110 3.41 -3.37 0.11
C PHE A 110 4.50 -3.07 1.13
N VAL A 111 4.33 -2.07 2.00
CA VAL A 111 5.30 -1.79 3.07
C VAL A 111 5.29 -2.90 4.12
N HIS A 112 4.11 -3.45 4.48
CA HIS A 112 4.05 -4.69 5.27
C HIS A 112 4.80 -5.84 4.59
N ALA A 113 4.60 -6.03 3.28
CA ALA A 113 5.27 -7.08 2.53
C ALA A 113 6.80 -6.89 2.48
N LEU A 114 7.31 -5.67 2.68
CA LEU A 114 8.73 -5.38 2.75
C LEU A 114 9.34 -5.59 4.15
N GLY A 115 8.58 -6.18 5.09
CA GLY A 115 9.05 -6.57 6.43
C GLY A 115 8.69 -5.58 7.53
N HIS A 116 7.95 -4.51 7.24
CA HIS A 116 7.49 -3.57 8.26
C HIS A 116 6.20 -4.06 8.92
N GLU A 117 6.30 -4.83 10.01
CA GLU A 117 5.13 -5.38 10.71
C GLU A 117 4.34 -4.38 11.57
N PRO A 118 4.95 -3.51 12.40
CA PRO A 118 4.18 -2.72 13.35
C PRO A 118 3.35 -1.64 12.64
N HIS A 119 2.18 -1.37 13.20
CA HIS A 119 1.44 -0.16 12.88
C HIS A 119 1.93 0.99 13.75
N ASN A 120 2.18 2.14 13.14
CA ASN A 120 2.52 3.38 13.84
C ASN A 120 1.69 4.57 13.30
N SER A 121 2.19 5.31 12.31
CA SER A 121 1.60 6.54 11.79
C SER A 121 1.80 6.68 10.28
N HIS A 122 1.24 7.74 9.68
CA HIS A 122 1.31 8.01 8.25
C HIS A 122 0.78 6.82 7.42
N LEU A 123 1.54 6.33 6.43
CA LEU A 123 1.20 5.16 5.62
C LEU A 123 1.13 3.85 6.41
N MET A 124 1.73 3.78 7.59
CA MET A 124 1.68 2.58 8.45
C MET A 124 0.74 2.76 9.64
N ALA A 125 -0.22 3.68 9.57
CA ALA A 125 -1.25 3.82 10.60
C ALA A 125 -2.16 2.58 10.66
N GLN A 126 -2.64 2.23 11.86
CA GLN A 126 -3.62 1.16 12.08
C GLN A 126 -5.05 1.56 11.64
N THR A 127 -5.33 2.85 11.56
CA THR A 127 -6.67 3.36 11.24
C THR A 127 -6.57 4.57 10.32
N TRP A 128 -7.49 4.64 9.35
CA TRP A 128 -7.68 5.82 8.50
C TRP A 128 -9.14 6.24 8.45
N ASN A 129 -9.33 7.56 8.42
CA ASN A 129 -10.60 8.18 8.09
C ASN A 129 -10.69 8.38 6.57
N LYS A 130 -11.83 8.03 5.99
CA LYS A 130 -12.12 8.32 4.58
C LYS A 130 -12.51 9.79 4.45
N VAL A 131 -11.76 10.53 3.65
CA VAL A 131 -12.05 11.95 3.37
C VAL A 131 -12.65 12.03 1.98
N LEU A 132 -13.91 12.45 1.92
CA LEU A 132 -14.67 12.59 0.69
C LEU A 132 -14.18 13.78 -0.11
N GLY A 133 -13.80 13.55 -1.37
CA GLY A 133 -13.60 14.62 -2.34
C GLY A 133 -14.88 14.94 -3.12
N ASP A 134 -14.92 16.14 -3.72
CA ASP A 134 -16.01 16.56 -4.63
C ASP A 134 -16.25 15.58 -5.78
N ARG A 135 -15.19 14.86 -6.17
CA ARG A 135 -15.19 13.76 -7.14
C ARG A 135 -14.28 12.64 -6.66
N ALA A 136 -14.43 11.44 -7.23
CA ALA A 136 -13.63 10.27 -6.84
C ALA A 136 -12.12 10.53 -6.83
N ALA A 137 -11.59 11.25 -7.81
CA ALA A 137 -10.17 11.60 -7.87
C ALA A 137 -9.67 12.47 -6.70
N GLY A 138 -10.56 13.09 -5.93
CA GLY A 138 -10.23 13.89 -4.74
C GLY A 138 -10.36 13.14 -3.42
N ASP A 139 -10.75 11.86 -3.43
CA ASP A 139 -10.87 11.08 -2.20
C ASP A 139 -9.51 10.77 -1.59
N LYS A 140 -9.45 10.79 -0.26
CA LYS A 140 -8.22 10.54 0.50
C LYS A 140 -8.44 9.62 1.69
N LEU A 141 -7.35 9.07 2.20
CA LEU A 141 -7.27 8.42 3.51
C LEU A 141 -6.48 9.31 4.46
N GLN A 142 -7.04 9.59 5.63
CA GLN A 142 -6.44 10.46 6.63
C GLN A 142 -6.04 9.70 7.90
N ALA A 143 -4.77 9.82 8.30
CA ALA A 143 -4.25 9.37 9.58
C ALA A 143 -3.69 10.56 10.35
N GLY A 144 -4.30 10.87 11.49
CA GLY A 144 -3.98 12.08 12.26
C GLY A 144 -4.15 13.35 11.40
N ALA A 145 -3.11 14.19 11.35
CA ALA A 145 -3.12 15.44 10.59
C ALA A 145 -2.86 15.26 9.08
N LEU A 146 -2.57 14.04 8.61
CA LEU A 146 -2.12 13.80 7.25
C LEU A 146 -3.16 13.07 6.42
N ALA A 147 -3.45 13.62 5.24
CA ALA A 147 -4.34 13.03 4.25
C ALA A 147 -3.53 12.61 3.01
N MET A 148 -3.66 11.35 2.64
CA MET A 148 -2.91 10.71 1.55
C MET A 148 -3.87 10.29 0.42
N PRO A 149 -3.44 10.32 -0.85
CA PRO A 149 -2.10 10.71 -1.33
C PRO A 149 -1.80 12.23 -1.19
N PRO A 150 -0.50 12.64 -1.22
CA PRO A 150 0.71 11.84 -1.49
C PRO A 150 1.10 10.89 -0.35
N LEU A 151 1.83 9.81 -0.66
CA LEU A 151 2.31 8.83 0.32
C LEU A 151 3.42 9.40 1.21
N GLU A 152 3.32 9.15 2.52
CA GLU A 152 4.33 9.55 3.50
C GLU A 152 4.60 8.42 4.50
N LEU A 153 5.85 8.29 4.93
CA LEU A 153 6.27 7.36 5.98
C LEU A 153 6.79 8.15 7.18
N SER A 154 6.51 7.64 8.38
CA SER A 154 7.12 8.14 9.61
C SER A 154 8.62 7.87 9.61
N ASP A 155 9.37 8.66 10.39
CA ASP A 155 10.83 8.44 10.50
C ASP A 155 11.15 7.07 11.08
N GLU A 156 10.35 6.58 12.04
CA GLU A 156 10.46 5.22 12.59
C GLU A 156 10.32 4.16 11.50
N SER A 157 9.33 4.29 10.62
CA SER A 157 9.14 3.37 9.50
C SER A 157 10.27 3.42 8.49
N VAL A 158 10.82 4.61 8.26
CA VAL A 158 12.00 4.78 7.39
C VAL A 158 13.22 4.08 7.97
N ASP A 159 13.48 4.24 9.26
CA ASP A 159 14.62 3.64 9.93
C ASP A 159 14.52 2.10 9.97
N MET A 160 13.32 1.57 10.22
CA MET A 160 13.06 0.13 10.16
C MET A 160 13.35 -0.42 8.76
N LEU A 161 12.79 0.20 7.72
CA LEU A 161 13.00 -0.25 6.34
C LEU A 161 14.45 -0.09 5.91
N LYS A 162 15.18 0.92 6.39
CA LYS A 162 16.63 1.04 6.15
C LYS A 162 17.41 -0.09 6.82
N GLY A 163 17.06 -0.45 8.06
CA GLY A 163 17.68 -1.56 8.78
C GLY A 163 17.53 -2.90 8.04
N ILE A 164 16.32 -3.15 7.51
CA ILE A 164 16.05 -4.34 6.69
C ILE A 164 16.77 -4.25 5.35
N TRP A 165 16.63 -3.14 4.63
CA TRP A 165 17.10 -2.96 3.26
C TRP A 165 18.40 -2.16 3.18
N THR A 166 19.44 -2.62 3.90
CA THR A 166 20.82 -2.15 3.77
C THR A 166 21.53 -2.68 2.53
#